data_AF-A0A210PM67-F1
#
_entry.id   AF-A0A210PM67-F1
#
_cell.length_a   1.000
_cell.length_b   1.000
_cell.length_c   1.000
_cell.angle_alpha   90.00
_cell.angle_beta   90.00
_cell.angle_gamma   90.00
#
_symmetry.space_group_name_H-M   'P 1'
#
loop_
_entity.id
_entity.type
_entity.pdbx_description
1 polymer ?
#
loop_
_entity_poly.entity_id
_entity_poly.type
_entity_poly.pdbx_seq_one_letter_code
_entity_poly.pdbx_strand_id
1 'polypeptide(L)'
;MLIKLPVHDLGGDVLAIPNGLQPGKVVTVIGKCTGDKWFTINFQNQDGGNIALHFNPRPDNGVVVRNSFSDGAWANEERDQPSYPFTSNVDFTVTFVVTNECFKILVNGDKFCNFNHRLSHGEGSHLKLGGADFHEVHVLDRYTNGHNTPLHGGLKDGKAIRVLGACQDDSGFSLNFMSGSDFAFHFNPRPAEGTVVRNSMLGGGWGEEERECDGFPFETGAIFDAMFLCSGDEFTVFVNNKEYLTFAHRCDCSTVTDFQVHGKIDVKMVQCLTTMDDGYVKPLPFELGHKEQLVFRGFMKKGGNRFAVNFFEGSDTDSDIAFHLNPRVDQDEVVMNTRTGGGWGTEERIPLPSVFGTNDVFELKIISKKKKFKVVLDGETLCKYRCRGEMNEVKGIGISNGDSVLYMVDGRRRLGSREHVVLSDPLVEDSWVVVRGKIKKNGNGIAVNFLVGDAADGDIAFHFNPRISEGCTVRNACIGGGWQDEERDQPDFPFKQRQEFEITFQIKQDKFSTFVNGEPYIDFNHRVGLDQIGAVQLTGDGNFFAPEVL
;
A
#
# COMPACT_ATOMS: atom_id res chain seq x y z
N MET A 1 6.32 -6.48 7.72
CA MET A 1 6.65 -5.88 6.41
C MET A 1 5.60 -6.29 5.38
N LEU A 2 4.95 -5.32 4.75
CA LEU A 2 3.97 -5.55 3.69
C LEU A 2 4.63 -5.64 2.32
N ILE A 3 4.21 -6.63 1.54
CA ILE A 3 4.60 -6.76 0.14
C ILE A 3 3.33 -6.64 -0.71
N LYS A 4 3.29 -5.64 -1.59
CA LYS A 4 2.16 -5.40 -2.49
C LYS A 4 2.52 -5.84 -3.91
N LEU A 5 1.79 -6.81 -4.44
CA LEU A 5 1.99 -7.42 -5.74
C LEU A 5 0.80 -7.12 -6.67
N PRO A 6 1.01 -6.46 -7.83
CA PRO A 6 -0.05 -6.20 -8.79
C PRO A 6 -0.41 -7.49 -9.54
N VAL A 7 -1.71 -7.70 -9.77
CA VAL A 7 -2.20 -8.93 -10.42
C VAL A 7 -2.30 -8.78 -11.96
N HIS A 8 -2.49 -7.55 -12.47
CA HIS A 8 -2.69 -7.30 -13.90
C HIS A 8 -1.48 -7.60 -14.79
N ASP A 9 -0.30 -7.81 -14.22
CA ASP A 9 0.94 -8.06 -14.96
C ASP A 9 1.22 -9.53 -15.27
N LEU A 10 0.30 -10.42 -14.90
CA LEU A 10 0.63 -11.84 -14.72
C LEU A 10 0.41 -12.76 -15.91
N GLY A 11 -0.25 -12.34 -17.00
CA GLY A 11 -0.32 -13.11 -18.25
C GLY A 11 -0.61 -14.62 -18.15
N GLY A 12 -1.20 -15.13 -17.05
CA GLY A 12 -1.30 -16.57 -16.76
C GLY A 12 -0.92 -16.98 -15.32
N ASP A 13 -1.70 -16.51 -14.35
CA ASP A 13 -2.19 -17.23 -13.16
C ASP A 13 -1.23 -17.88 -12.13
N VAL A 14 0.04 -17.50 -11.99
CA VAL A 14 0.86 -17.98 -10.86
C VAL A 14 1.80 -16.91 -10.30
N LEU A 15 1.61 -16.57 -9.03
CA LEU A 15 2.43 -15.64 -8.24
C LEU A 15 3.31 -16.42 -7.28
N ALA A 16 4.64 -16.37 -7.40
CA ALA A 16 5.50 -16.83 -6.30
C ALA A 16 5.27 -15.98 -5.05
N ILE A 17 5.06 -16.65 -3.92
CA ILE A 17 4.91 -16.01 -2.61
C ILE A 17 6.33 -15.77 -2.08
N PRO A 18 6.69 -14.52 -1.73
CA PRO A 18 8.01 -14.21 -1.15
C PRO A 18 8.32 -15.17 0.00
N ASN A 19 9.47 -15.86 -0.04
CA ASN A 19 9.88 -16.90 0.93
C ASN A 19 8.89 -18.08 1.14
N GLY A 20 7.93 -18.31 0.25
CA GLY A 20 6.90 -19.35 0.38
C GLY A 20 5.93 -19.14 1.56
N LEU A 21 5.07 -20.13 1.83
CA LEU A 21 4.21 -20.09 3.02
C LEU A 21 4.96 -20.57 4.26
N GLN A 22 4.76 -19.84 5.36
CA GLN A 22 5.27 -20.18 6.68
C GLN A 22 4.31 -19.68 7.76
N PRO A 23 4.26 -20.32 8.94
CA PRO A 23 3.51 -19.82 10.09
C PRO A 23 3.82 -18.34 10.39
N GLY A 24 2.78 -17.54 10.61
CA GLY A 24 2.87 -16.08 10.83
C GLY A 24 2.74 -15.25 9.56
N LYS A 25 2.80 -15.85 8.36
CA LYS A 25 2.54 -15.16 7.09
C LYS A 25 1.05 -14.89 6.93
N VAL A 26 0.72 -13.71 6.41
CA VAL A 26 -0.65 -13.37 6.00
C VAL A 26 -0.65 -13.07 4.51
N VAL A 27 -1.59 -13.67 3.79
CA VAL A 27 -1.81 -13.40 2.37
C VAL A 27 -3.24 -12.89 2.20
N THR A 28 -3.39 -11.66 1.71
CA THR A 28 -4.70 -11.05 1.42
C THR A 28 -4.85 -10.90 -0.09
N VAL A 29 -5.93 -11.46 -0.63
CA VAL A 29 -6.30 -11.39 -2.05
C VAL A 29 -7.47 -10.43 -2.19
N ILE A 30 -7.32 -9.44 -3.06
CA ILE A 30 -8.32 -8.41 -3.33
C ILE A 30 -8.81 -8.57 -4.77
N GLY A 31 -10.12 -8.61 -4.96
CA GLY A 31 -10.71 -8.71 -6.30
C GLY A 31 -12.19 -8.39 -6.31
N LYS A 32 -12.84 -8.65 -7.45
CA LYS A 32 -14.25 -8.45 -7.70
C LYS A 32 -14.86 -9.69 -8.32
N CYS A 33 -16.02 -10.10 -7.82
CA CYS A 33 -16.74 -11.23 -8.42
C CYS A 33 -17.27 -10.82 -9.81
N THR A 34 -17.01 -11.64 -10.83
CA THR A 34 -17.48 -11.38 -12.21
C THR A 34 -18.68 -12.26 -12.53
N GLY A 35 -19.88 -11.67 -12.58
CA GLY A 35 -21.10 -12.41 -12.92
C GLY A 35 -21.41 -13.55 -11.93
N ASP A 36 -21.96 -14.65 -12.43
CA ASP A 36 -22.33 -15.86 -11.66
C ASP A 36 -21.26 -16.96 -11.75
N LYS A 37 -20.00 -16.61 -12.06
CA LYS A 37 -18.93 -17.60 -12.23
C LYS A 37 -18.25 -17.90 -10.89
N TRP A 38 -17.86 -19.16 -10.72
CA TRP A 38 -16.96 -19.57 -9.64
C TRP A 38 -15.57 -18.98 -9.86
N PHE A 39 -14.83 -18.82 -8.77
CA PHE A 39 -13.42 -18.43 -8.82
C PHE A 39 -12.59 -19.29 -7.88
N THR A 40 -11.28 -19.28 -8.06
CA THR A 40 -10.33 -20.07 -7.28
C THR A 40 -9.18 -19.22 -6.78
N ILE A 41 -8.78 -19.50 -5.55
CA ILE A 41 -7.53 -19.06 -4.95
C ILE A 41 -6.81 -20.34 -4.51
N ASN A 42 -5.70 -20.66 -5.17
CA ASN A 42 -4.93 -21.88 -4.92
C ASN A 42 -3.56 -21.54 -4.34
N PHE A 43 -3.26 -22.04 -3.16
CA PHE A 43 -1.89 -22.13 -2.67
C PHE A 43 -1.30 -23.45 -3.15
N GLN A 44 -0.34 -23.37 -4.08
CA GLN A 44 0.22 -24.51 -4.78
C GLN A 44 1.74 -24.40 -4.92
N ASN A 45 2.37 -25.50 -5.29
CA ASN A 45 3.79 -25.51 -5.63
C ASN A 45 3.99 -24.93 -7.04
N GLN A 46 5.25 -24.70 -7.43
CA GLN A 46 5.59 -24.00 -8.67
C GLN A 46 5.02 -24.67 -9.93
N ASP A 47 5.03 -26.00 -9.98
CA ASP A 47 4.53 -26.79 -11.11
C ASP A 47 3.01 -27.05 -11.04
N GLY A 48 2.36 -26.67 -9.94
CA GLY A 48 0.94 -26.89 -9.70
C GLY A 48 0.57 -28.37 -9.47
N GLY A 49 1.57 -29.24 -9.26
CA GLY A 49 1.36 -30.67 -8.99
C GLY A 49 0.71 -30.92 -7.62
N ASN A 50 0.97 -30.03 -6.65
CA ASN A 50 0.39 -30.06 -5.31
C ASN A 50 -0.32 -28.74 -5.01
N ILE A 51 -1.53 -28.82 -4.45
CA ILE A 51 -2.31 -27.68 -3.98
C ILE A 51 -2.55 -27.87 -2.48
N ALA A 52 -1.83 -27.10 -1.67
CA ALA A 52 -1.96 -27.07 -0.20
C ALA A 52 -3.37 -26.62 0.22
N LEU A 53 -3.90 -25.59 -0.42
CA LEU A 53 -5.26 -25.11 -0.24
C LEU A 53 -5.85 -24.66 -1.56
N HIS A 54 -6.95 -25.29 -1.95
CA HIS A 54 -7.86 -24.86 -3.00
C HIS A 54 -9.05 -24.18 -2.35
N PHE A 55 -9.18 -22.87 -2.49
CA PHE A 55 -10.34 -22.11 -2.02
C PHE A 55 -11.21 -21.74 -3.22
N ASN A 56 -12.43 -22.26 -3.28
CA ASN A 56 -13.27 -22.18 -4.46
C ASN A 56 -14.73 -21.82 -4.15
N PRO A 57 -15.06 -20.52 -4.14
CA PRO A 57 -16.43 -20.05 -4.12
C PRO A 57 -17.21 -20.48 -5.36
N ARG A 58 -18.34 -21.15 -5.15
CA ARG A 58 -19.26 -21.67 -6.18
C ARG A 58 -20.65 -21.05 -5.99
N PRO A 59 -20.99 -19.98 -6.72
CA PRO A 59 -22.24 -19.23 -6.51
C PRO A 59 -23.49 -20.08 -6.79
N ASP A 60 -23.48 -20.97 -7.78
CA ASP A 60 -24.62 -21.84 -8.13
C ASP A 60 -25.16 -22.66 -6.95
N ASN A 61 -24.27 -23.05 -6.05
CA ASN A 61 -24.58 -23.86 -4.88
C ASN A 61 -24.56 -23.04 -3.58
N GLY A 62 -24.15 -21.77 -3.65
CA GLY A 62 -23.94 -20.92 -2.47
C GLY A 62 -22.90 -21.49 -1.49
N VAL A 63 -21.86 -22.17 -1.97
CA VAL A 63 -20.84 -22.80 -1.13
C VAL A 63 -19.43 -22.39 -1.54
N VAL A 64 -18.51 -22.41 -0.57
CA VAL A 64 -17.08 -22.25 -0.76
C VAL A 64 -16.43 -23.59 -0.47
N VAL A 65 -15.98 -24.26 -1.53
CA VAL A 65 -15.26 -25.52 -1.41
C VAL A 65 -13.83 -25.25 -0.99
N ARG A 66 -13.38 -25.96 0.04
CA ARG A 66 -11.97 -26.00 0.46
C ARG A 66 -11.44 -27.41 0.32
N ASN A 67 -10.28 -27.58 -0.30
CA ASN A 67 -9.67 -28.89 -0.48
C ASN A 67 -8.15 -28.80 -0.64
N SER A 68 -7.48 -29.96 -0.70
CA SER A 68 -6.09 -30.09 -1.12
C SER A 68 -6.00 -31.09 -2.26
N PHE A 69 -4.99 -30.92 -3.11
CA PHE A 69 -4.67 -31.83 -4.21
C PHE A 69 -3.22 -32.28 -4.06
N SER A 70 -2.98 -33.58 -4.12
CA SER A 70 -1.64 -34.16 -4.14
C SER A 70 -1.67 -35.53 -4.79
N ASP A 71 -0.54 -35.99 -5.30
CA ASP A 71 -0.41 -37.32 -5.94
C ASP A 71 -1.45 -37.58 -7.04
N GLY A 72 -1.83 -36.53 -7.78
CA GLY A 72 -2.80 -36.62 -8.87
C GLY A 72 -4.27 -36.75 -8.45
N ALA A 73 -4.59 -36.59 -7.16
CA ALA A 73 -5.95 -36.73 -6.63
C ALA A 73 -6.36 -35.60 -5.68
N TRP A 74 -7.65 -35.28 -5.70
CA TRP A 74 -8.28 -34.41 -4.71
C TRP A 74 -8.58 -35.17 -3.43
N ALA A 75 -8.36 -34.53 -2.28
CA ALA A 75 -8.82 -35.04 -0.99
C ALA A 75 -10.34 -34.80 -0.79
N ASN A 76 -10.84 -35.03 0.42
CA ASN A 76 -12.25 -34.76 0.74
C ASN A 76 -12.52 -33.25 0.83
N GLU A 77 -13.59 -32.80 0.16
CA GLU A 77 -14.02 -31.39 0.21
C GLU A 77 -14.55 -31.00 1.59
N GLU A 78 -14.15 -29.82 2.07
CA GLU A 78 -14.78 -29.11 3.19
C GLU A 78 -15.72 -28.03 2.63
N ARG A 79 -16.95 -27.99 3.17
CA ARG A 79 -18.05 -27.10 2.72
C ARG A 79 -18.78 -26.40 3.88
N ASP A 80 -18.39 -26.67 5.12
CA ASP A 80 -18.86 -25.99 6.32
C ASP A 80 -18.51 -24.49 6.26
N GLN A 81 -19.50 -23.62 6.41
CA GLN A 81 -19.31 -22.17 6.33
C GLN A 81 -20.44 -21.46 7.08
N PRO A 82 -20.20 -20.24 7.61
CA PRO A 82 -21.24 -19.47 8.28
C PRO A 82 -22.29 -18.94 7.30
N SER A 83 -21.86 -18.46 6.13
CA SER A 83 -22.71 -17.90 5.07
C SER A 83 -21.94 -17.92 3.74
N TYR A 84 -22.60 -17.56 2.62
CA TYR A 84 -21.91 -17.34 1.35
C TYR A 84 -21.68 -15.83 1.13
N PRO A 85 -20.43 -15.33 1.19
CA PRO A 85 -20.16 -13.89 1.22
C PRO A 85 -19.89 -13.27 -0.17
N PHE A 86 -19.86 -14.06 -1.24
CA PHE A 86 -19.43 -13.60 -2.57
C PHE A 86 -20.63 -13.25 -3.44
N THR A 87 -20.82 -11.96 -3.72
CA THR A 87 -21.95 -11.47 -4.51
C THR A 87 -21.46 -10.96 -5.87
N SER A 88 -22.22 -11.23 -6.93
CA SER A 88 -21.88 -10.80 -8.29
C SER A 88 -21.63 -9.29 -8.36
N ASN A 89 -20.54 -8.89 -9.03
CA ASN A 89 -20.11 -7.50 -9.21
C ASN A 89 -19.82 -6.74 -7.91
N VAL A 90 -19.58 -7.44 -6.81
CA VAL A 90 -19.15 -6.87 -5.53
C VAL A 90 -17.67 -7.18 -5.32
N ASP A 91 -16.93 -6.18 -4.83
CA ASP A 91 -15.54 -6.36 -4.42
C ASP A 91 -15.46 -7.26 -3.19
N PHE A 92 -14.42 -8.06 -3.11
CA PHE A 92 -14.14 -8.94 -1.99
C PHE A 92 -12.68 -8.84 -1.56
N THR A 93 -12.46 -9.17 -0.30
CA THR A 93 -11.14 -9.50 0.23
C THR A 93 -11.19 -10.88 0.85
N VAL A 94 -10.18 -11.71 0.57
CA VAL A 94 -9.98 -12.99 1.27
C VAL A 94 -8.60 -12.97 1.90
N THR A 95 -8.55 -13.12 3.21
CA THR A 95 -7.32 -13.10 3.99
C THR A 95 -7.03 -14.48 4.56
N PHE A 96 -5.80 -14.96 4.33
CA PHE A 96 -5.31 -16.25 4.77
C PHE A 96 -4.18 -16.02 5.77
N VAL A 97 -4.45 -16.30 7.05
CA VAL A 97 -3.42 -16.30 8.10
C VAL A 97 -2.88 -17.71 8.24
N VAL A 98 -1.60 -17.88 7.93
CA VAL A 98 -0.92 -19.18 8.01
C VAL A 98 -0.50 -19.42 9.46
N THR A 99 -0.97 -20.52 10.05
CA THR A 99 -0.54 -20.97 11.37
C THR A 99 0.18 -22.31 11.28
N ASN A 100 0.69 -22.82 12.40
CA ASN A 100 1.27 -24.16 12.45
C ASN A 100 0.23 -25.26 12.13
N GLU A 101 -1.05 -25.04 12.41
CA GLU A 101 -2.08 -26.09 12.35
C GLU A 101 -3.02 -25.94 11.13
N CYS A 102 -3.33 -24.70 10.75
CA CYS A 102 -4.31 -24.42 9.70
C CYS A 102 -4.05 -23.08 8.97
N PHE A 103 -4.77 -22.89 7.87
CA PHE A 103 -5.11 -21.57 7.36
C PHE A 103 -6.33 -21.05 8.11
N LYS A 104 -6.20 -19.93 8.82
CA LYS A 104 -7.37 -19.17 9.27
C LYS A 104 -7.81 -18.27 8.12
N ILE A 105 -9.08 -18.34 7.75
CA ILE A 105 -9.62 -17.66 6.58
C ILE A 105 -10.62 -16.60 7.04
N LEU A 106 -10.41 -15.38 6.58
CA LEU A 106 -11.35 -14.28 6.73
C LEU A 106 -11.84 -13.85 5.35
N VAL A 107 -13.10 -13.43 5.27
CA VAL A 107 -13.67 -12.83 4.07
C VAL A 107 -14.25 -11.49 4.43
N ASN A 108 -13.85 -10.43 3.74
CA ASN A 108 -14.27 -9.06 4.00
C ASN A 108 -13.99 -8.59 5.44
N GLY A 109 -12.90 -9.09 6.03
CA GLY A 109 -12.51 -8.82 7.42
C GLY A 109 -13.21 -9.68 8.47
N ASP A 110 -14.27 -10.41 8.10
CA ASP A 110 -14.99 -11.28 9.02
C ASP A 110 -14.39 -12.69 9.04
N LYS A 111 -14.33 -13.28 10.25
CA LYS A 111 -13.91 -14.69 10.39
C LYS A 111 -14.84 -15.61 9.61
N PHE A 112 -14.26 -16.35 8.66
CA PHE A 112 -15.02 -17.26 7.79
C PHE A 112 -14.90 -18.71 8.26
N CYS A 113 -13.70 -19.31 8.22
CA CYS A 113 -13.46 -20.68 8.67
C CYS A 113 -11.96 -20.93 8.91
N ASN A 114 -11.63 -22.11 9.45
CA ASN A 114 -10.26 -22.63 9.44
C ASN A 114 -10.19 -23.80 8.45
N PHE A 115 -9.04 -24.00 7.80
CA PHE A 115 -8.74 -25.18 6.98
C PHE A 115 -7.43 -25.79 7.46
N ASN A 116 -7.50 -26.99 8.06
CA ASN A 116 -6.32 -27.65 8.64
C ASN A 116 -5.33 -28.05 7.55
N HIS A 117 -4.02 -27.91 7.85
CA HIS A 117 -2.98 -28.27 6.90
C HIS A 117 -3.02 -29.78 6.62
N ARG A 118 -3.17 -30.14 5.35
CA ARG A 118 -3.09 -31.53 4.86
C ARG A 118 -1.75 -31.84 4.18
N LEU A 119 -1.08 -30.78 3.73
CA LEU A 119 0.26 -30.79 3.17
C LEU A 119 1.16 -29.88 4.01
N SER A 120 2.47 -30.06 3.89
CA SER A 120 3.46 -29.15 4.47
C SER A 120 3.30 -27.73 3.89
N HIS A 121 3.57 -26.69 4.67
CA HIS A 121 3.52 -25.29 4.20
C HIS A 121 4.40 -25.05 2.97
N GLY A 122 5.53 -25.76 2.87
CA GLY A 122 6.46 -25.66 1.73
C GLY A 122 5.84 -26.01 0.37
N GLU A 123 4.74 -26.77 0.36
CA GLU A 123 4.01 -27.11 -0.86
C GLU A 123 3.20 -25.94 -1.43
N GLY A 124 2.99 -24.86 -0.67
CA GLY A 124 2.29 -23.67 -1.15
C GLY A 124 3.23 -22.51 -1.44
N SER A 125 4.25 -22.70 -2.27
CA SER A 125 5.20 -21.63 -2.61
C SER A 125 4.64 -20.58 -3.57
N HIS A 126 3.52 -20.86 -4.22
CA HIS A 126 2.90 -20.03 -5.24
C HIS A 126 1.39 -19.88 -5.03
N LEU A 127 0.84 -18.76 -5.50
CA LEU A 127 -0.57 -18.44 -5.48
C LEU A 127 -1.11 -18.43 -6.92
N LYS A 128 -2.08 -19.28 -7.21
CA LYS A 128 -2.79 -19.31 -8.49
C LYS A 128 -4.21 -18.79 -8.33
N LEU A 129 -4.53 -17.78 -9.12
CA LEU A 129 -5.82 -17.07 -9.10
C LEU A 129 -6.56 -17.37 -10.40
N GLY A 130 -7.88 -17.53 -10.36
CA GLY A 130 -8.68 -17.71 -11.57
C GLY A 130 -10.17 -17.49 -11.37
N GLY A 131 -10.88 -17.00 -12.40
CA GLY A 131 -12.34 -16.89 -12.41
C GLY A 131 -12.95 -15.61 -11.80
N ALA A 132 -12.16 -14.75 -11.15
CA ALA A 132 -12.58 -13.42 -10.69
C ALA A 132 -11.69 -12.32 -11.29
N ASP A 133 -12.12 -11.06 -11.20
CA ASP A 133 -11.30 -9.90 -11.54
C ASP A 133 -10.43 -9.54 -10.33
N PHE A 134 -9.21 -10.09 -10.29
CA PHE A 134 -8.30 -9.90 -9.17
C PHE A 134 -7.47 -8.63 -9.37
N HIS A 135 -7.40 -7.78 -8.35
CA HIS A 135 -6.79 -6.47 -8.43
C HIS A 135 -5.36 -6.47 -7.85
N GLU A 136 -5.19 -7.03 -6.65
CA GLU A 136 -3.94 -6.94 -5.89
C GLU A 136 -3.81 -8.13 -4.92
N VAL A 137 -2.56 -8.51 -4.63
CA VAL A 137 -2.22 -9.45 -3.55
C VAL A 137 -1.29 -8.75 -2.58
N HIS A 138 -1.63 -8.82 -1.31
CA HIS A 138 -0.83 -8.32 -0.20
C HIS A 138 -0.25 -9.50 0.57
N VAL A 139 1.05 -9.48 0.82
CA VAL A 139 1.72 -10.48 1.65
C VAL A 139 2.36 -9.76 2.83
N LEU A 140 1.85 -10.00 4.03
CA LEU A 140 2.52 -9.59 5.26
C LEU A 140 3.52 -10.69 5.64
N ASP A 141 4.79 -10.34 5.65
CA ASP A 141 5.88 -11.24 6.04
C ASP A 141 6.71 -10.63 7.17
N ARG A 142 7.36 -11.49 7.95
CA ARG A 142 8.39 -11.04 8.90
C ARG A 142 9.64 -10.69 8.12
N TYR A 143 10.20 -9.52 8.39
CA TYR A 143 11.51 -9.19 7.86
C TYR A 143 12.56 -9.83 8.77
N THR A 144 13.12 -10.95 8.33
CA THR A 144 14.39 -11.47 8.87
C THR A 144 15.50 -10.93 7.99
N ASN A 145 16.63 -10.47 8.57
CA ASN A 145 17.73 -9.88 7.80
C ASN A 145 18.05 -10.70 6.53
N GLY A 146 17.75 -10.11 5.36
CA GLY A 146 17.65 -10.83 4.09
C GLY A 146 16.21 -11.21 3.73
N HIS A 147 15.60 -10.41 2.86
CA HIS A 147 14.29 -10.69 2.27
C HIS A 147 14.39 -10.71 0.75
N ASN A 148 13.73 -11.67 0.09
CA ASN A 148 13.67 -11.78 -1.36
C ASN A 148 12.21 -11.69 -1.85
N THR A 149 11.93 -10.74 -2.72
CA THR A 149 10.63 -10.53 -3.37
C THR A 149 10.77 -10.87 -4.86
N PRO A 150 10.08 -11.92 -5.35
CA PRO A 150 10.04 -12.22 -6.77
C PRO A 150 9.36 -11.10 -7.57
N LEU A 151 9.96 -10.72 -8.70
CA LEU A 151 9.45 -9.73 -9.64
C LEU A 151 8.73 -10.45 -10.78
N HIS A 152 7.44 -10.70 -10.60
CA HIS A 152 6.63 -11.44 -11.58
C HIS A 152 6.60 -10.75 -12.94
N GLY A 153 6.91 -11.51 -13.98
CA GLY A 153 7.05 -10.99 -15.35
C GLY A 153 8.37 -10.28 -15.63
N GLY A 154 9.31 -10.28 -14.68
CA GLY A 154 10.59 -9.60 -14.78
C GLY A 154 10.49 -8.08 -14.70
N LEU A 155 11.64 -7.43 -14.51
CA LEU A 155 11.73 -5.98 -14.65
C LEU A 155 11.72 -5.58 -16.14
N LYS A 156 11.07 -4.47 -16.45
CA LYS A 156 11.00 -3.88 -17.80
C LYS A 156 10.64 -2.40 -17.68
N ASP A 157 10.72 -1.67 -18.79
CA ASP A 157 10.30 -0.27 -18.85
C ASP A 157 8.92 -0.04 -18.22
N GLY A 158 8.84 0.98 -17.37
CA GLY A 158 7.61 1.33 -16.64
C GLY A 158 7.35 0.47 -15.41
N LYS A 159 8.23 -0.48 -15.06
CA LYS A 159 8.19 -1.16 -13.76
C LYS A 159 8.94 -0.36 -12.72
N ALA A 160 8.38 -0.28 -11.52
CA ALA A 160 9.07 0.31 -10.39
C ALA A 160 8.98 -0.56 -9.13
N ILE A 161 10.00 -0.49 -8.29
CA ILE A 161 9.97 -1.04 -6.93
C ILE A 161 10.00 0.13 -5.97
N ARG A 162 9.07 0.16 -5.02
CA ARG A 162 9.03 1.16 -3.96
C ARG A 162 9.27 0.51 -2.61
N VAL A 163 10.15 1.10 -1.81
CA VAL A 163 10.50 0.67 -0.47
C VAL A 163 10.22 1.80 0.51
N LEU A 164 9.36 1.54 1.49
CA LEU A 164 9.21 2.36 2.69
C LEU A 164 9.92 1.65 3.84
N GLY A 165 10.80 2.35 4.54
CA GLY A 165 11.50 1.79 5.68
C GLY A 165 12.23 2.85 6.49
N ALA A 166 12.93 2.42 7.54
CA ALA A 166 13.78 3.26 8.38
C ALA A 166 15.10 2.57 8.65
N CYS A 167 16.20 3.31 8.65
CA CYS A 167 17.51 2.77 9.03
C CYS A 167 17.52 2.47 10.53
N GLN A 168 17.91 1.26 10.93
CA GLN A 168 17.96 0.89 12.34
C GLN A 168 19.11 1.60 13.07
N ASP A 169 20.27 1.68 12.42
CA ASP A 169 21.50 2.28 12.92
C ASP A 169 22.35 2.81 11.75
N ASP A 170 23.64 3.07 11.98
CA ASP A 170 24.59 3.60 11.00
C ASP A 170 25.33 2.52 10.18
N SER A 171 25.06 1.23 10.41
CA SER A 171 25.73 0.10 9.74
C SER A 171 25.34 -0.05 8.27
N GLY A 172 24.22 0.57 7.85
CA GLY A 172 23.74 0.57 6.48
C GLY A 172 22.95 -0.68 6.06
N PHE A 173 22.45 -0.64 4.82
CA PHE A 173 21.63 -1.68 4.21
C PHE A 173 21.81 -1.68 2.70
N SER A 174 21.30 -2.70 2.01
CA SER A 174 21.31 -2.79 0.55
C SER A 174 19.97 -3.21 -0.01
N LEU A 175 19.64 -2.65 -1.16
CA LEU A 175 18.51 -2.97 -2.01
C LEU A 175 19.07 -3.48 -3.34
N ASN A 176 18.86 -4.77 -3.63
CA ASN A 176 19.53 -5.45 -4.74
C ASN A 176 18.51 -5.92 -5.76
N PHE A 177 18.72 -5.55 -7.02
CA PHE A 177 18.02 -6.09 -8.18
C PHE A 177 18.80 -7.28 -8.70
N MET A 178 18.23 -8.47 -8.56
CA MET A 178 18.90 -9.75 -8.80
C MET A 178 18.63 -10.23 -10.22
N SER A 179 19.69 -10.60 -10.93
CA SER A 179 19.63 -11.30 -12.21
C SER A 179 20.27 -12.69 -12.04
N GLY A 180 19.47 -13.66 -11.61
CA GLY A 180 20.00 -14.95 -11.16
C GLY A 180 20.88 -14.80 -9.92
N SER A 181 22.16 -15.17 -10.01
CA SER A 181 23.13 -15.00 -8.91
C SER A 181 23.81 -13.62 -8.88
N ASP A 182 23.57 -12.79 -9.90
CA ASP A 182 24.25 -11.51 -10.09
C ASP A 182 23.42 -10.36 -9.53
N PHE A 183 24.10 -9.27 -9.14
CA PHE A 183 23.46 -8.00 -8.80
C PHE A 183 23.45 -7.11 -10.04
N ALA A 184 22.31 -7.04 -10.72
CA ALA A 184 22.11 -6.12 -11.84
C ALA A 184 22.23 -4.66 -11.37
N PHE A 185 21.65 -4.38 -10.19
CA PHE A 185 21.81 -3.10 -9.51
C PHE A 185 21.86 -3.33 -8.00
N HIS A 186 23.00 -3.02 -7.39
CA HIS A 186 23.23 -2.99 -5.96
C HIS A 186 23.16 -1.54 -5.49
N PHE A 187 22.13 -1.19 -4.73
CA PHE A 187 21.96 0.13 -4.11
C PHE A 187 22.23 0.01 -2.61
N ASN A 188 23.31 0.64 -2.11
CA ASN A 188 23.79 0.43 -0.76
C ASN A 188 24.00 1.76 -0.01
N PRO A 189 22.97 2.25 0.71
CA PRO A 189 23.12 3.35 1.65
C PRO A 189 24.05 2.99 2.81
N ARG A 190 25.01 3.88 3.08
CA ARG A 190 26.01 3.76 4.15
C ARG A 190 25.98 5.00 5.03
N PRO A 191 25.11 5.04 6.06
CA PRO A 191 24.95 6.23 6.90
C PRO A 191 26.26 6.69 7.56
N ALA A 192 27.12 5.77 8.01
CA ALA A 192 28.42 6.12 8.58
C ALA A 192 29.36 6.86 7.59
N GLU A 193 29.22 6.62 6.29
CA GLU A 193 29.98 7.31 5.22
C GLU A 193 29.22 8.53 4.67
N GLY A 194 27.93 8.69 4.99
CA GLY A 194 27.07 9.73 4.43
C GLY A 194 26.91 9.61 2.91
N THR A 195 26.96 8.40 2.36
CA THR A 195 26.90 8.17 0.90
C THR A 195 26.08 6.92 0.55
N VAL A 196 25.71 6.82 -0.73
CA VAL A 196 25.11 5.62 -1.31
C VAL A 196 26.06 5.07 -2.36
N VAL A 197 26.50 3.83 -2.15
CA VAL A 197 27.29 3.10 -3.15
C VAL A 197 26.35 2.41 -4.11
N ARG A 198 26.57 2.60 -5.42
CA ARG A 198 25.85 1.91 -6.48
C ARG A 198 26.83 1.11 -7.33
N ASN A 199 26.48 -0.13 -7.64
CA ASN A 199 27.31 -0.97 -8.49
C ASN A 199 26.49 -2.11 -9.11
N SER A 200 27.11 -2.90 -9.98
CA SER A 200 26.62 -4.21 -10.40
C SER A 200 27.69 -5.25 -10.09
N MET A 201 27.26 -6.46 -9.71
CA MET A 201 28.13 -7.63 -9.60
C MET A 201 27.71 -8.63 -10.66
N LEU A 202 28.48 -8.74 -11.74
CA LEU A 202 28.16 -9.57 -12.89
C LEU A 202 29.21 -10.66 -13.06
N GLY A 203 28.80 -11.93 -13.23
CA GLY A 203 29.72 -13.06 -13.34
C GLY A 203 30.63 -13.23 -12.11
N GLY A 204 30.16 -12.84 -10.92
CA GLY A 204 30.91 -12.92 -9.66
C GLY A 204 31.94 -11.80 -9.41
N GLY A 205 32.02 -10.79 -10.29
CA GLY A 205 32.91 -9.64 -10.12
C GLY A 205 32.13 -8.32 -9.98
N TRP A 206 32.55 -7.47 -9.05
CA TRP A 206 32.03 -6.10 -8.93
C TRP A 206 32.57 -5.23 -10.06
N GLY A 207 31.71 -4.37 -10.62
CA GLY A 207 32.12 -3.31 -11.54
C GLY A 207 32.68 -2.07 -10.82
N GLU A 208 32.71 -0.95 -11.53
CA GLU A 208 33.08 0.36 -10.98
C GLU A 208 31.99 0.90 -10.06
N GLU A 209 32.35 1.37 -8.87
CA GLU A 209 31.43 1.98 -7.91
C GLU A 209 31.06 3.42 -8.33
N GLU A 210 29.77 3.75 -8.25
CA GLU A 210 29.28 5.13 -8.37
C GLU A 210 28.85 5.65 -6.99
N ARG A 211 29.43 6.78 -6.56
CA ARG A 211 29.29 7.32 -5.19
C ARG A 211 28.79 8.76 -5.15
N GLU A 212 28.82 9.47 -6.28
CA GLU A 212 28.35 10.86 -6.34
C GLU A 212 26.85 10.94 -6.09
N CYS A 213 26.45 11.58 -4.99
CA CYS A 213 25.06 11.81 -4.61
C CYS A 213 24.89 13.25 -4.12
N ASP A 214 23.72 13.85 -4.34
CA ASP A 214 23.38 15.16 -3.76
C ASP A 214 22.73 14.98 -2.38
N GLY A 215 23.57 15.04 -1.34
CA GLY A 215 23.16 14.78 0.05
C GLY A 215 22.97 13.31 0.38
N PHE A 216 22.45 13.04 1.58
CA PHE A 216 22.20 11.69 2.08
C PHE A 216 20.83 11.61 2.79
N PRO A 217 19.81 11.01 2.16
CA PRO A 217 18.43 11.07 2.65
C PRO A 217 18.02 9.93 3.60
N PHE A 218 18.95 9.06 4.00
CA PHE A 218 18.68 7.85 4.79
C PHE A 218 19.08 8.04 6.25
N GLU A 219 18.46 9.01 6.93
CA GLU A 219 18.74 9.31 8.33
C GLU A 219 18.33 8.14 9.25
N THR A 220 19.10 7.90 10.31
CA THR A 220 18.81 6.83 11.27
C THR A 220 17.48 7.08 11.97
N GLY A 221 16.61 6.06 11.97
CA GLY A 221 15.28 6.12 12.56
C GLY A 221 14.22 6.82 11.71
N ALA A 222 14.55 7.79 10.86
CA ALA A 222 13.56 8.46 10.02
C ALA A 222 13.01 7.50 8.94
N ILE A 223 11.70 7.61 8.66
CA ILE A 223 11.08 6.85 7.57
C ILE A 223 11.48 7.50 6.24
N PHE A 224 12.10 6.72 5.35
CA PHE A 224 12.36 7.10 3.97
C PHE A 224 11.36 6.45 3.00
N ASP A 225 11.21 7.07 1.84
CA ASP A 225 10.43 6.59 0.70
C ASP A 225 11.31 6.53 -0.54
N ALA A 226 11.78 5.34 -0.89
CA ALA A 226 12.65 5.11 -2.04
C ALA A 226 11.90 4.40 -3.16
N MET A 227 11.90 4.95 -4.36
CA MET A 227 11.32 4.34 -5.56
C MET A 227 12.39 4.18 -6.62
N PHE A 228 12.43 3.00 -7.22
CA PHE A 228 13.38 2.59 -8.27
C PHE A 228 12.59 2.32 -9.54
N LEU A 229 12.57 3.27 -10.47
CA LEU A 229 11.89 3.13 -11.75
C LEU A 229 12.85 2.57 -12.79
N CYS A 230 12.49 1.47 -13.43
CA CYS A 230 13.14 0.97 -14.64
C CYS A 230 12.61 1.74 -15.85
N SER A 231 13.49 2.41 -16.59
CA SER A 231 13.11 3.21 -17.75
C SER A 231 14.23 3.30 -18.78
N GLY A 232 14.00 2.73 -19.95
CA GLY A 232 14.95 2.77 -21.06
C GLY A 232 16.24 2.05 -20.67
N ASP A 233 17.34 2.82 -20.62
CA ASP A 233 18.68 2.31 -20.37
C ASP A 233 19.17 2.53 -18.92
N GLU A 234 18.29 2.95 -18.00
CA GLU A 234 18.67 3.24 -16.61
C GLU A 234 17.57 2.97 -15.57
N PHE A 235 18.01 2.88 -14.32
CA PHE A 235 17.16 3.08 -13.17
C PHE A 235 17.13 4.57 -12.81
N THR A 236 15.94 5.16 -12.68
CA THR A 236 15.77 6.46 -12.02
C THR A 236 15.33 6.23 -10.57
N VAL A 237 16.10 6.75 -9.61
CA VAL A 237 15.85 6.56 -8.18
C VAL A 237 15.32 7.86 -7.58
N PHE A 238 14.15 7.76 -6.95
CA PHE A 238 13.53 8.84 -6.20
C PHE A 238 13.62 8.53 -4.71
N VAL A 239 13.98 9.52 -3.90
CA VAL A 239 13.94 9.41 -2.44
C VAL A 239 13.22 10.61 -1.85
N ASN A 240 12.24 10.36 -0.98
CA ASN A 240 11.46 11.38 -0.29
C ASN A 240 10.87 12.43 -1.25
N ASN A 241 10.25 11.94 -2.32
CA ASN A 241 9.60 12.69 -3.41
C ASN A 241 10.54 13.47 -4.36
N LYS A 242 11.86 13.35 -4.23
CA LYS A 242 12.81 13.98 -5.14
C LYS A 242 13.51 12.97 -6.02
N GLU A 243 13.81 13.33 -7.26
CA GLU A 243 14.78 12.57 -8.04
C GLU A 243 16.14 12.68 -7.34
N TYR A 244 16.72 11.54 -6.97
CA TYR A 244 17.94 11.49 -6.16
C TYR A 244 19.15 11.16 -7.02
N LEU A 245 19.03 10.15 -7.89
CA LEU A 245 20.09 9.74 -8.81
C LEU A 245 19.55 8.85 -9.93
N THR A 246 20.39 8.61 -10.94
CA THR A 246 20.17 7.53 -11.91
C THR A 246 21.30 6.50 -11.84
N PHE A 247 21.06 5.31 -12.40
CA PHE A 247 22.04 4.25 -12.54
C PHE A 247 21.83 3.52 -13.86
N ALA A 248 22.79 3.63 -14.78
CA ALA A 248 22.71 3.01 -16.09
C ALA A 248 22.66 1.47 -15.98
N HIS A 249 21.82 0.84 -16.79
CA HIS A 249 21.74 -0.61 -16.88
C HIS A 249 23.08 -1.19 -17.36
N ARG A 250 23.68 -2.08 -16.57
CA ARG A 250 24.94 -2.77 -16.92
C ARG A 250 24.70 -4.19 -17.45
N CYS A 251 23.46 -4.65 -17.42
CA CYS A 251 22.97 -5.89 -18.04
C CYS A 251 21.55 -5.66 -18.56
N ASP A 252 21.01 -6.63 -19.30
CA ASP A 252 19.61 -6.62 -19.74
C ASP A 252 18.68 -6.60 -18.51
N CYS A 253 17.84 -5.57 -18.38
CA CYS A 253 16.95 -5.44 -17.23
C CYS A 253 15.87 -6.54 -17.18
N SER A 254 15.55 -7.16 -18.32
CA SER A 254 14.56 -8.25 -18.41
C SER A 254 15.02 -9.53 -17.71
N THR A 255 16.33 -9.67 -17.42
CA THR A 255 16.86 -10.80 -16.65
C THR A 255 16.74 -10.60 -15.15
N VAL A 256 16.31 -9.42 -14.70
CA VAL A 256 16.09 -9.13 -13.28
C VAL A 256 14.76 -9.73 -12.84
N THR A 257 14.83 -10.76 -12.00
CA THR A 257 13.68 -11.56 -11.58
C THR A 257 13.36 -11.45 -10.10
N ASP A 258 14.26 -10.89 -9.29
CA ASP A 258 14.07 -10.80 -7.85
C ASP A 258 14.61 -9.48 -7.30
N PHE A 259 14.01 -9.03 -6.20
CA PHE A 259 14.44 -7.88 -5.43
C PHE A 259 14.79 -8.31 -4.01
N GLN A 260 16.00 -7.99 -3.56
CA GLN A 260 16.50 -8.37 -2.25
C GLN A 260 16.73 -7.16 -1.34
N VAL A 261 16.28 -7.27 -0.10
CA VAL A 261 16.57 -6.30 0.97
C VAL A 261 17.45 -6.96 2.03
N HIS A 262 18.60 -6.36 2.36
CA HIS A 262 19.55 -6.90 3.33
C HIS A 262 20.17 -5.80 4.18
N GLY A 263 20.55 -6.08 5.44
CA GLY A 263 21.22 -5.16 6.34
C GLY A 263 20.31 -4.57 7.42
N LYS A 264 20.71 -3.43 7.99
CA LYS A 264 20.11 -2.83 9.19
C LYS A 264 18.97 -1.86 8.84
N ILE A 265 17.85 -2.44 8.42
CA ILE A 265 16.65 -1.70 7.98
C ILE A 265 15.38 -2.30 8.59
N ASP A 266 14.51 -1.41 9.08
CA ASP A 266 13.13 -1.72 9.42
C ASP A 266 12.27 -1.50 8.18
N VAL A 267 11.82 -2.58 7.52
CA VAL A 267 11.05 -2.47 6.27
C VAL A 267 9.55 -2.40 6.57
N LYS A 268 8.95 -1.25 6.25
CA LYS A 268 7.50 -1.01 6.34
C LYS A 268 6.77 -1.61 5.16
N MET A 269 7.28 -1.39 3.94
CA MET A 269 6.63 -1.87 2.72
C MET A 269 7.64 -2.10 1.60
N VAL A 270 7.43 -3.16 0.82
CA VAL A 270 7.94 -3.32 -0.54
C VAL A 270 6.74 -3.37 -1.48
N GLN A 271 6.72 -2.54 -2.51
CA GLN A 271 5.62 -2.48 -3.46
C GLN A 271 6.15 -2.59 -4.88
N CYS A 272 5.69 -3.61 -5.60
CA CYS A 272 5.92 -3.75 -7.03
C CYS A 272 4.87 -2.90 -7.76
N LEU A 273 5.33 -2.04 -8.65
CA LEU A 273 4.50 -1.05 -9.33
C LEU A 273 4.67 -1.19 -10.84
N THR A 274 3.59 -0.86 -11.53
CA THR A 274 3.58 -0.66 -12.98
C THR A 274 3.00 0.72 -13.22
N THR A 275 3.66 1.49 -14.08
CA THR A 275 3.24 2.85 -14.41
C THR A 275 1.90 2.83 -15.13
N MET A 276 1.07 3.83 -14.83
CA MET A 276 -0.20 4.08 -15.51
C MET A 276 0.10 4.80 -16.81
N ASP A 277 0.12 4.05 -17.91
CA ASP A 277 0.40 4.58 -19.23
C ASP A 277 -0.83 5.28 -19.85
N ASP A 278 -0.64 5.88 -21.02
CA ASP A 278 -1.71 6.54 -21.77
C ASP A 278 -2.85 5.55 -22.09
N GLY A 279 -4.08 5.94 -21.76
CA GLY A 279 -5.25 5.06 -21.91
C GLY A 279 -5.50 4.12 -20.73
N TYR A 280 -4.70 4.22 -19.65
CA TYR A 280 -5.01 3.54 -18.39
C TYR A 280 -6.41 3.92 -17.92
N VAL A 281 -7.24 2.92 -17.64
CA VAL A 281 -8.53 3.08 -16.96
C VAL A 281 -8.64 2.02 -15.87
N LYS A 282 -9.02 2.45 -14.67
CA LYS A 282 -9.30 1.55 -13.55
C LYS A 282 -10.62 1.95 -12.90
N PRO A 283 -11.48 0.98 -12.53
CA PRO A 283 -12.64 1.24 -11.68
C PRO A 283 -12.22 1.93 -10.38
N LEU A 284 -13.11 2.77 -9.84
CA LEU A 284 -12.88 3.36 -8.53
C LEU A 284 -12.80 2.27 -7.45
N PRO A 285 -11.91 2.42 -6.45
CA PRO A 285 -11.79 1.47 -5.34
C PRO A 285 -13.01 1.50 -4.39
N PHE A 286 -13.89 2.49 -4.53
CA PHE A 286 -15.16 2.62 -3.81
C PHE A 286 -16.06 3.63 -4.52
N GLU A 287 -17.36 3.61 -4.19
CA GLU A 287 -18.27 4.66 -4.65
C GLU A 287 -17.89 6.03 -4.10
N LEU A 288 -17.81 7.03 -4.97
CA LEU A 288 -17.33 8.35 -4.62
C LEU A 288 -18.35 9.14 -3.78
N GLY A 289 -18.30 8.96 -2.46
CA GLY A 289 -19.13 9.68 -1.49
C GLY A 289 -18.71 11.12 -1.22
N HIS A 290 -19.12 11.70 -0.08
CA HIS A 290 -18.74 13.06 0.31
C HIS A 290 -17.47 13.09 1.17
N LYS A 291 -16.45 13.82 0.70
CA LYS A 291 -15.11 13.98 1.33
C LYS A 291 -14.23 12.73 1.25
N GLU A 292 -14.54 11.82 0.34
CA GLU A 292 -13.61 10.76 -0.03
C GLU A 292 -12.42 11.33 -0.79
N GLN A 293 -11.28 10.66 -0.70
CA GLN A 293 -10.04 11.10 -1.31
C GLN A 293 -9.48 10.04 -2.24
N LEU A 294 -8.99 10.50 -3.40
CA LEU A 294 -8.09 9.73 -4.25
C LEU A 294 -6.76 10.46 -4.27
N VAL A 295 -5.71 9.76 -3.89
CA VAL A 295 -4.35 10.28 -3.79
C VAL A 295 -3.51 9.65 -4.88
N PHE A 296 -3.09 10.48 -5.82
CA PHE A 296 -2.22 10.09 -6.92
C PHE A 296 -0.79 10.48 -6.58
N ARG A 297 0.15 9.60 -6.93
CA ARG A 297 1.57 9.94 -6.97
C ARG A 297 2.17 9.65 -8.33
N GLY A 298 3.04 10.55 -8.73
CA GLY A 298 3.78 10.46 -9.96
C GLY A 298 4.60 11.71 -10.19
N PHE A 299 5.18 11.80 -11.38
CA PHE A 299 6.02 12.92 -11.78
C PHE A 299 5.86 13.18 -13.28
N MET A 300 6.29 14.36 -13.72
CA MET A 300 6.33 14.70 -15.14
C MET A 300 7.59 14.11 -15.78
N LYS A 301 7.47 13.44 -16.94
CA LYS A 301 8.65 12.99 -17.68
C LYS A 301 9.47 14.21 -18.11
N LYS A 302 10.80 14.05 -18.16
CA LYS A 302 11.71 15.11 -18.61
C LYS A 302 11.35 15.59 -20.01
N GLY A 303 11.07 16.88 -20.17
CA GLY A 303 10.64 17.48 -21.44
C GLY A 303 9.18 17.20 -21.84
N GLY A 304 8.40 16.59 -20.95
CA GLY A 304 6.99 16.32 -21.18
C GLY A 304 6.14 17.59 -21.26
N ASN A 305 5.08 17.56 -22.06
CA ASN A 305 4.24 18.73 -22.30
C ASN A 305 2.97 18.72 -21.46
N ARG A 306 2.34 17.56 -21.26
CA ARG A 306 1.04 17.49 -20.56
C ARG A 306 0.70 16.10 -20.08
N PHE A 307 -0.22 16.01 -19.13
CA PHE A 307 -0.90 14.76 -18.79
C PHE A 307 -2.30 15.07 -18.28
N ALA A 308 -3.17 14.08 -18.16
CA ALA A 308 -4.49 14.28 -17.60
C ALA A 308 -4.91 13.14 -16.67
N VAL A 309 -5.62 13.54 -15.61
CA VAL A 309 -6.37 12.65 -14.73
C VAL A 309 -7.84 12.86 -15.01
N ASN A 310 -8.52 11.78 -15.43
CA ASN A 310 -9.91 11.77 -15.84
C ASN A 310 -10.75 10.99 -14.83
N PHE A 311 -11.93 11.52 -14.50
CA PHE A 311 -12.95 10.87 -13.69
C PHE A 311 -14.13 10.54 -14.61
N PHE A 312 -14.25 9.28 -14.98
CA PHE A 312 -15.24 8.78 -15.95
C PHE A 312 -16.58 8.47 -15.30
N GLU A 313 -17.67 8.85 -15.96
CA GLU A 313 -19.06 8.50 -15.65
C GLU A 313 -19.39 7.08 -16.14
N GLY A 314 -18.57 6.13 -15.71
CA GLY A 314 -18.51 4.75 -16.19
C GLY A 314 -17.12 4.17 -15.91
N SER A 315 -16.85 2.98 -16.43
CA SER A 315 -15.58 2.26 -16.19
C SER A 315 -14.75 2.03 -17.46
N ASP A 316 -15.06 2.73 -18.55
CA ASP A 316 -14.36 2.63 -19.83
C ASP A 316 -13.97 4.01 -20.37
N THR A 317 -13.16 4.02 -21.43
CA THR A 317 -12.62 5.23 -22.07
C THR A 317 -13.66 6.00 -22.89
N ASP A 318 -14.77 5.36 -23.26
CA ASP A 318 -15.82 5.94 -24.09
C ASP A 318 -16.86 6.71 -23.25
N SER A 319 -16.90 6.43 -21.95
CA SER A 319 -17.72 7.10 -20.96
C SER A 319 -17.46 8.62 -20.92
N ASP A 320 -18.49 9.36 -20.52
CA ASP A 320 -18.38 10.78 -20.27
C ASP A 320 -17.38 11.07 -19.15
N ILE A 321 -16.79 12.28 -19.14
CA ILE A 321 -15.76 12.66 -18.17
C ILE A 321 -16.33 13.74 -17.26
N ALA A 322 -16.73 13.37 -16.05
CA ALA A 322 -17.26 14.29 -15.04
C ALA A 322 -16.24 15.37 -14.66
N PHE A 323 -14.96 14.97 -14.58
CA PHE A 323 -13.85 15.86 -14.25
C PHE A 323 -12.56 15.44 -14.96
N HIS A 324 -12.10 16.33 -15.84
CA HIS A 324 -10.81 16.28 -16.51
C HIS A 324 -9.89 17.29 -15.84
N LEU A 325 -8.74 16.85 -15.32
CA LEU A 325 -7.67 17.71 -14.81
C LEU A 325 -6.43 17.51 -15.69
N ASN A 326 -6.01 18.55 -16.39
CA ASN A 326 -4.95 18.46 -17.40
C ASN A 326 -3.90 19.55 -17.21
N PRO A 327 -2.82 19.28 -16.44
CA PRO A 327 -1.62 20.10 -16.46
C PRO A 327 -0.99 20.14 -17.85
N ARG A 328 -0.65 21.35 -18.32
CA ARG A 328 -0.04 21.67 -19.62
C ARG A 328 1.19 22.54 -19.39
N VAL A 329 2.35 21.90 -19.34
CA VAL A 329 3.67 22.54 -19.23
C VAL A 329 3.94 23.45 -20.41
N ASP A 330 3.56 23.04 -21.62
CA ASP A 330 3.74 23.80 -22.86
C ASP A 330 2.90 25.09 -22.93
N GLN A 331 1.88 25.22 -22.07
CA GLN A 331 0.97 26.38 -22.01
C GLN A 331 1.04 27.10 -20.65
N ASP A 332 1.90 26.64 -19.73
CA ASP A 332 2.05 27.17 -18.36
C ASP A 332 0.72 27.25 -17.58
N GLU A 333 -0.15 26.25 -17.76
CA GLU A 333 -1.46 26.23 -17.10
C GLU A 333 -1.96 24.82 -16.76
N VAL A 334 -2.91 24.73 -15.83
CA VAL A 334 -3.75 23.54 -15.62
C VAL A 334 -5.14 23.82 -16.16
N VAL A 335 -5.59 22.96 -17.07
CA VAL A 335 -6.92 23.04 -17.67
C VAL A 335 -7.84 22.03 -17.00
N MET A 336 -9.05 22.47 -16.67
CA MET A 336 -10.10 21.63 -16.12
C MET A 336 -11.36 21.72 -16.97
N ASN A 337 -12.02 20.58 -17.17
CA ASN A 337 -13.25 20.55 -17.93
C ASN A 337 -14.12 19.31 -17.60
N THR A 338 -15.27 19.23 -18.25
CA THR A 338 -16.18 18.08 -18.28
C THR A 338 -16.45 17.74 -19.74
N ARG A 339 -16.52 16.45 -20.08
CA ARG A 339 -16.92 15.96 -21.40
C ARG A 339 -18.26 15.23 -21.25
N THR A 340 -19.27 15.63 -22.03
CA THR A 340 -20.61 15.04 -21.98
C THR A 340 -21.13 14.81 -23.39
N GLY A 341 -21.72 13.64 -23.65
CA GLY A 341 -22.16 13.24 -24.99
C GLY A 341 -21.03 13.30 -26.02
N GLY A 342 -19.80 13.01 -25.60
CA GLY A 342 -18.60 13.08 -26.43
C GLY A 342 -18.01 14.48 -26.67
N GLY A 343 -18.70 15.56 -26.28
CA GLY A 343 -18.26 16.94 -26.47
C GLY A 343 -17.68 17.59 -25.20
N TRP A 344 -16.64 18.41 -25.34
CA TRP A 344 -16.06 19.17 -24.22
C TRP A 344 -16.88 20.42 -23.88
N GLY A 345 -17.04 20.70 -22.59
CA GLY A 345 -17.63 21.94 -22.09
C GLY A 345 -16.67 23.14 -22.12
N THR A 346 -16.99 24.20 -21.38
CA THR A 346 -16.13 25.39 -21.25
C THR A 346 -14.93 25.12 -20.33
N GLU A 347 -13.71 25.32 -20.82
CA GLU A 347 -12.50 25.14 -20.02
C GLU A 347 -12.42 26.14 -18.84
N GLU A 348 -11.99 25.65 -17.69
CA GLU A 348 -11.49 26.46 -16.57
C GLU A 348 -9.96 26.33 -16.52
N ARG A 349 -9.25 27.45 -16.35
CA ARG A 349 -7.78 27.51 -16.44
C ARG A 349 -7.22 28.16 -15.18
N ILE A 350 -6.11 27.62 -14.69
CA ILE A 350 -5.32 28.18 -13.59
C ILE A 350 -3.83 28.11 -13.94
N PRO A 351 -2.97 28.95 -13.33
CA PRO A 351 -1.52 28.85 -13.54
C PRO A 351 -0.97 27.46 -13.21
N LEU A 352 0.07 27.02 -13.92
CA LEU A 352 0.74 25.76 -13.66
C LEU A 352 1.55 25.81 -12.36
N PRO A 353 1.34 24.87 -11.43
CA PRO A 353 2.26 24.65 -10.33
C PRO A 353 3.64 24.22 -10.81
N SER A 354 4.70 24.77 -10.21
CA SER A 354 6.08 24.52 -10.63
C SER A 354 6.47 23.04 -10.64
N VAL A 355 5.95 22.23 -9.70
CA VAL A 355 6.27 20.80 -9.59
C VAL A 355 5.92 20.02 -10.87
N PHE A 356 4.87 20.41 -11.60
CA PHE A 356 4.53 19.77 -12.88
C PHE A 356 5.50 20.12 -14.00
N GLY A 357 6.29 21.18 -13.86
CA GLY A 357 7.38 21.53 -14.77
C GLY A 357 8.73 20.89 -14.39
N THR A 358 8.76 20.11 -13.32
CA THR A 358 9.95 19.39 -12.85
C THR A 358 9.76 17.88 -12.95
N ASN A 359 10.83 17.13 -12.74
CA ASN A 359 10.82 15.68 -12.56
C ASN A 359 10.56 15.24 -11.11
N ASP A 360 10.33 16.18 -10.17
CA ASP A 360 10.00 15.83 -8.79
C ASP A 360 8.65 15.11 -8.71
N VAL A 361 8.53 14.24 -7.70
CA VAL A 361 7.29 13.52 -7.43
C VAL A 361 6.30 14.48 -6.78
N PHE A 362 5.10 14.54 -7.34
CA PHE A 362 3.96 15.23 -6.76
C PHE A 362 2.99 14.27 -6.08
N GLU A 363 2.35 14.74 -5.00
CA GLU A 363 1.13 14.16 -4.44
C GLU A 363 -0.08 14.98 -4.89
N LEU A 364 -0.87 14.42 -5.81
CA LEU A 364 -2.11 15.01 -6.29
C LEU A 364 -3.30 14.34 -5.60
N LYS A 365 -3.99 15.10 -4.72
CA LYS A 365 -5.13 14.63 -3.94
C LYS A 365 -6.43 15.24 -4.45
N ILE A 366 -7.32 14.39 -4.97
CA ILE A 366 -8.65 14.77 -5.43
C ILE A 366 -9.68 14.41 -4.35
N ILE A 367 -10.34 15.43 -3.79
CA ILE A 367 -11.31 15.26 -2.71
C ILE A 367 -12.71 15.55 -3.22
N SER A 368 -13.58 14.55 -3.17
CA SER A 368 -14.99 14.70 -3.54
C SER A 368 -15.74 15.59 -2.55
N LYS A 369 -16.70 16.37 -3.05
CA LYS A 369 -17.69 17.13 -2.28
C LYS A 369 -19.05 16.97 -2.96
N LYS A 370 -20.12 17.44 -2.32
CA LYS A 370 -21.50 17.24 -2.80
C LYS A 370 -21.74 17.62 -4.28
N LYS A 371 -21.05 18.62 -4.82
CA LYS A 371 -21.21 19.12 -6.21
C LYS A 371 -19.90 19.61 -6.84
N LYS A 372 -18.75 19.18 -6.31
CA LYS A 372 -17.44 19.68 -6.75
C LYS A 372 -16.31 18.76 -6.33
N PHE A 373 -15.21 18.86 -7.06
CA PHE A 373 -13.92 18.32 -6.67
C PHE A 373 -13.08 19.42 -6.04
N LYS A 374 -12.37 19.11 -4.96
CA LYS A 374 -11.29 19.95 -4.43
C LYS A 374 -9.98 19.26 -4.78
N VAL A 375 -9.10 19.97 -5.48
CA VAL A 375 -7.77 19.49 -5.82
C VAL A 375 -6.77 20.06 -4.82
N VAL A 376 -5.93 19.20 -4.29
CA VAL A 376 -4.83 19.53 -3.39
C VAL A 376 -3.56 18.96 -4.03
N LEU A 377 -2.51 19.76 -4.11
CA LEU A 377 -1.21 19.38 -4.65
C LEU A 377 -0.17 19.64 -3.56
N ASP A 378 0.57 18.60 -3.16
CA ASP A 378 1.61 18.66 -2.13
C ASP A 378 1.15 19.34 -0.83
N GLY A 379 -0.06 18.99 -0.39
CA GLY A 379 -0.69 19.52 0.82
C GLY A 379 -1.41 20.86 0.64
N GLU A 380 -1.13 21.60 -0.44
CA GLU A 380 -1.72 22.91 -0.71
C GLU A 380 -2.93 22.84 -1.64
N THR A 381 -3.90 23.73 -1.42
CA THR A 381 -5.11 23.72 -2.26
C THR A 381 -4.81 24.34 -3.61
N LEU A 382 -4.74 23.51 -4.65
CA LEU A 382 -4.56 23.97 -6.03
C LEU A 382 -5.82 24.65 -6.56
N CYS A 383 -6.96 23.94 -6.55
CA CYS A 383 -8.21 24.47 -7.11
C CYS A 383 -9.46 23.76 -6.59
N LYS A 384 -10.62 24.26 -7.05
CA LYS A 384 -11.93 23.63 -6.83
C LYS A 384 -12.70 23.67 -8.14
N TYR A 385 -13.12 22.51 -8.64
CA TYR A 385 -13.87 22.40 -9.88
C TYR A 385 -15.31 21.99 -9.58
N ARG A 386 -16.29 22.78 -10.02
CA ARG A 386 -17.71 22.42 -9.88
C ARG A 386 -18.02 21.28 -10.86
N CYS A 387 -18.47 20.14 -10.35
CA CYS A 387 -18.89 19.03 -11.19
C CYS A 387 -20.09 19.47 -12.02
N ARG A 388 -20.00 19.32 -13.34
CA ARG A 388 -21.06 19.68 -14.30
C ARG A 388 -21.85 18.47 -14.77
N GLY A 389 -21.25 17.28 -14.71
CA GLY A 389 -21.92 16.00 -14.90
C GLY A 389 -22.41 15.40 -13.58
N GLU A 390 -22.67 14.09 -13.60
CA GLU A 390 -23.31 13.35 -12.51
C GLU A 390 -22.27 12.71 -11.58
N MET A 391 -22.02 13.37 -10.45
CA MET A 391 -21.02 12.95 -9.45
C MET A 391 -21.19 11.49 -8.97
N ASN A 392 -22.43 10.99 -8.94
CA ASN A 392 -22.74 9.63 -8.47
C ASN A 392 -22.46 8.56 -9.53
N GLU A 393 -22.38 8.95 -10.80
CA GLU A 393 -22.08 8.08 -11.94
C GLU A 393 -20.58 7.96 -12.18
N VAL A 394 -19.74 8.70 -11.43
CA VAL A 394 -18.29 8.54 -11.51
C VAL A 394 -17.90 7.16 -10.98
N LYS A 395 -17.45 6.28 -11.87
CA LYS A 395 -17.08 4.88 -11.55
C LYS A 395 -15.66 4.52 -11.98
N GLY A 396 -14.96 5.37 -12.71
CA GLY A 396 -13.64 5.09 -13.25
C GLY A 396 -12.68 6.27 -13.13
N ILE A 397 -11.40 5.94 -13.02
CA ILE A 397 -10.28 6.86 -13.15
C ILE A 397 -9.53 6.46 -14.41
N GLY A 398 -9.07 7.42 -15.19
CA GLY A 398 -8.04 7.10 -16.16
C GLY A 398 -7.05 8.20 -16.44
N ILE A 399 -5.92 7.78 -16.98
CA ILE A 399 -4.77 8.63 -17.27
C ILE A 399 -4.67 8.77 -18.78
N SER A 400 -4.50 10.01 -19.23
CA SER A 400 -4.32 10.29 -20.64
C SER A 400 -3.28 11.38 -20.90
N ASN A 401 -2.93 11.58 -22.17
CA ASN A 401 -1.96 12.55 -22.65
C ASN A 401 -0.50 12.29 -22.22
N GLY A 402 -0.18 11.06 -21.77
CA GLY A 402 1.11 10.35 -21.94
C GLY A 402 2.42 10.85 -21.33
N ASP A 403 2.59 12.13 -21.00
CA ASP A 403 3.92 12.67 -20.64
C ASP A 403 4.21 12.65 -19.12
N SER A 404 3.38 11.97 -18.33
CA SER A 404 3.62 11.73 -16.90
C SER A 404 3.90 10.27 -16.60
N VAL A 405 4.54 10.02 -15.48
CA VAL A 405 4.60 8.69 -14.85
C VAL A 405 3.77 8.75 -13.58
N LEU A 406 2.53 8.28 -13.64
CA LEU A 406 1.70 8.04 -12.45
C LEU A 406 1.86 6.57 -12.06
N TYR A 407 2.22 6.29 -10.82
CA TYR A 407 2.53 4.93 -10.38
C TYR A 407 1.69 4.47 -9.19
N MET A 408 0.93 5.38 -8.56
CA MET A 408 0.08 5.04 -7.43
C MET A 408 -1.22 5.85 -7.48
N VAL A 409 -2.32 5.16 -7.21
CA VAL A 409 -3.61 5.76 -6.87
C VAL A 409 -4.14 5.06 -5.62
N ASP A 410 -4.27 5.82 -4.55
CA ASP A 410 -4.72 5.35 -3.24
C ASP A 410 -6.08 5.96 -2.90
N GLY A 411 -7.06 5.10 -2.64
CA GLY A 411 -8.40 5.50 -2.25
C GLY A 411 -8.52 5.56 -0.74
N ARG A 412 -8.80 6.74 -0.18
CA ARG A 412 -8.99 6.91 1.26
C ARG A 412 -10.43 7.23 1.59
N ARG A 413 -11.10 6.24 2.19
CA ARG A 413 -12.46 6.40 2.68
C ARG A 413 -12.47 7.13 4.01
N ARG A 414 -13.23 8.23 4.09
CA ARG A 414 -13.36 9.02 5.29
C ARG A 414 -14.24 8.32 6.31
N LEU A 415 -13.70 8.21 7.51
CA LEU A 415 -14.36 7.67 8.67
C LEU A 415 -15.35 8.66 9.30
N GLY A 416 -16.35 8.14 10.01
CA GLY A 416 -17.27 8.89 10.86
C GLY A 416 -16.60 9.41 12.14
N SER A 417 -17.39 9.81 13.13
CA SER A 417 -16.91 10.54 14.32
C SER A 417 -16.31 9.67 15.42
N ARG A 418 -16.60 8.36 15.42
CA ARG A 418 -16.01 7.35 16.30
C ARG A 418 -15.97 6.08 15.48
N GLU A 419 -14.78 5.57 15.25
CA GLU A 419 -14.62 4.35 14.48
C GLU A 419 -13.88 3.32 15.30
N HIS A 420 -14.42 2.12 15.22
CA HIS A 420 -13.89 0.92 15.81
C HIS A 420 -13.57 0.00 14.64
N VAL A 421 -12.29 -0.20 14.39
CA VAL A 421 -11.79 -1.01 13.29
C VAL A 421 -11.25 -2.29 13.90
N VAL A 422 -12.01 -3.37 13.77
CA VAL A 422 -11.52 -4.71 14.08
C VAL A 422 -10.39 -4.99 13.09
N LEU A 423 -9.24 -5.39 13.62
CA LEU A 423 -8.11 -5.78 12.79
C LEU A 423 -8.45 -7.15 12.21
N SER A 424 -8.42 -7.25 10.88
CA SER A 424 -8.57 -8.53 10.19
C SER A 424 -7.43 -9.49 10.53
N ASP A 425 -6.27 -8.94 10.90
CA ASP A 425 -5.04 -9.67 11.17
C ASP A 425 -4.58 -9.43 12.61
N PRO A 426 -4.10 -10.47 13.32
CA PRO A 426 -3.43 -10.26 14.60
C PRO A 426 -2.17 -9.41 14.37
N LEU A 427 -1.94 -8.42 15.23
CA LEU A 427 -0.68 -7.67 15.20
C LEU A 427 0.47 -8.63 15.54
N VAL A 428 1.39 -8.78 14.60
CA VAL A 428 2.62 -9.54 14.81
C VAL A 428 3.80 -8.59 14.92
N GLU A 429 4.92 -9.09 15.42
CA GLU A 429 6.18 -8.36 15.37
C GLU A 429 6.51 -7.95 13.93
N ASP A 430 7.03 -6.73 13.77
CA ASP A 430 7.32 -6.03 12.52
C ASP A 430 6.11 -5.68 11.65
N SER A 431 4.90 -5.82 12.19
CA SER A 431 3.71 -5.15 11.65
C SER A 431 3.82 -3.64 11.87
N TRP A 432 3.12 -2.91 11.01
CA TRP A 432 3.00 -1.46 11.07
C TRP A 432 1.52 -1.11 11.03
N VAL A 433 1.09 -0.17 11.88
CA VAL A 433 -0.25 0.40 11.79
C VAL A 433 -0.15 1.87 11.44
N VAL A 434 -0.79 2.27 10.35
CA VAL A 434 -0.77 3.64 9.87
C VAL A 434 -2.14 4.27 10.05
N VAL A 435 -2.19 5.37 10.82
CA VAL A 435 -3.39 6.16 11.05
C VAL A 435 -3.21 7.54 10.42
N ARG A 436 -4.09 7.87 9.48
CA ARG A 436 -4.08 9.18 8.80
C ARG A 436 -5.30 9.99 9.17
N GLY A 437 -5.13 11.31 9.20
CA GLY A 437 -6.26 12.18 9.41
C GLY A 437 -5.93 13.66 9.40
N LYS A 438 -6.92 14.45 9.80
CA LYS A 438 -6.81 15.91 9.91
C LYS A 438 -7.45 16.41 11.18
N ILE A 439 -6.71 17.13 12.01
CA ILE A 439 -7.24 17.76 13.21
C ILE A 439 -8.28 18.82 12.83
N LYS A 440 -9.45 18.79 13.48
CA LYS A 440 -10.52 19.77 13.26
C LYS A 440 -10.08 21.19 13.64
N LYS A 441 -10.76 22.19 13.05
CA LYS A 441 -10.44 23.62 13.23
C LYS A 441 -10.41 24.07 14.71
N ASN A 442 -11.28 23.51 15.55
CA ASN A 442 -11.36 23.81 16.99
C ASN A 442 -11.07 22.56 17.83
N GLY A 443 -10.36 21.58 17.27
CA GLY A 443 -10.11 20.32 17.95
C GLY A 443 -9.11 20.48 19.10
N ASN A 444 -9.33 19.78 20.21
CA ASN A 444 -8.43 19.81 21.36
C ASN A 444 -7.49 18.60 21.42
N GLY A 445 -7.71 17.57 20.60
CA GLY A 445 -6.88 16.38 20.60
C GLY A 445 -7.53 15.23 19.85
N ILE A 446 -6.79 14.13 19.75
CA ILE A 446 -7.25 12.86 19.18
C ILE A 446 -6.79 11.73 20.09
N ALA A 447 -7.36 10.54 19.93
CA ALA A 447 -6.76 9.33 20.47
C ALA A 447 -6.80 8.18 19.48
N VAL A 448 -5.72 7.40 19.48
CA VAL A 448 -5.63 6.08 18.84
C VAL A 448 -5.51 5.06 19.96
N ASN A 449 -6.49 4.16 20.05
CA ASN A 449 -6.56 3.13 21.07
C ASN A 449 -6.35 1.77 20.42
N PHE A 450 -5.31 1.05 20.81
CA PHE A 450 -5.18 -0.38 20.53
C PHE A 450 -5.95 -1.13 21.61
N LEU A 451 -7.00 -1.86 21.22
CA LEU A 451 -7.92 -2.54 22.12
C LEU A 451 -7.57 -4.02 22.29
N VAL A 452 -7.76 -4.52 23.50
CA VAL A 452 -7.71 -5.95 23.82
C VAL A 452 -9.00 -6.61 23.32
N GLY A 453 -8.86 -7.57 22.42
CA GLY A 453 -9.95 -8.19 21.68
C GLY A 453 -10.65 -7.24 20.70
N ASP A 454 -11.85 -7.64 20.26
CA ASP A 454 -12.61 -6.97 19.19
C ASP A 454 -13.77 -6.12 19.73
N ALA A 455 -13.86 -5.97 21.06
CA ALA A 455 -14.94 -5.23 21.69
C ALA A 455 -14.59 -3.74 21.81
N ALA A 456 -15.51 -2.87 21.40
CA ALA A 456 -15.30 -1.41 21.41
C ALA A 456 -15.15 -0.80 22.82
N ASP A 457 -15.59 -1.52 23.85
CA ASP A 457 -15.48 -1.21 25.27
C ASP A 457 -14.45 -2.09 26.01
N GLY A 458 -13.62 -2.83 25.26
CA GLY A 458 -12.54 -3.63 25.80
C GLY A 458 -11.43 -2.79 26.46
N ASP A 459 -10.54 -3.49 27.15
CA ASP A 459 -9.32 -2.89 27.71
C ASP A 459 -8.47 -2.24 26.61
N ILE A 460 -7.71 -1.21 26.96
CA ILE A 460 -6.86 -0.47 26.03
C ILE A 460 -5.41 -0.87 26.28
N ALA A 461 -4.84 -1.64 25.37
CA ALA A 461 -3.44 -2.05 25.38
C ALA A 461 -2.49 -0.84 25.25
N PHE A 462 -2.85 0.10 24.37
CA PHE A 462 -2.09 1.33 24.16
C PHE A 462 -3.03 2.48 23.76
N HIS A 463 -3.09 3.49 24.62
CA HIS A 463 -3.80 4.74 24.43
C HIS A 463 -2.81 5.82 24.02
N PHE A 464 -2.76 6.16 22.73
CA PHE A 464 -1.97 7.26 22.22
C PHE A 464 -2.84 8.52 22.09
N ASN A 465 -2.63 9.52 22.94
CA ASN A 465 -3.54 10.67 23.06
C ASN A 465 -2.85 12.04 22.98
N PRO A 466 -2.66 12.57 21.75
CA PRO A 466 -2.26 13.96 21.52
C PRO A 466 -3.29 14.96 22.04
N ARG A 467 -2.85 15.88 22.90
CA ARG A 467 -3.65 16.95 23.52
C ARG A 467 -3.05 18.31 23.17
N ILE A 468 -3.79 19.07 22.36
CA ILE A 468 -3.32 20.33 21.80
C ILE A 468 -3.25 21.44 22.85
N SER A 469 -4.21 21.52 23.76
CA SER A 469 -4.18 22.52 24.85
C SER A 469 -3.06 22.29 25.86
N GLU A 470 -2.66 21.03 26.07
CA GLU A 470 -1.54 20.68 26.96
C GLU A 470 -0.19 20.71 26.24
N GLY A 471 -0.18 20.72 24.89
CA GLY A 471 1.05 20.63 24.11
C GLY A 471 1.78 19.30 24.31
N CYS A 472 1.05 18.21 24.60
CA CYS A 472 1.64 16.91 24.85
C CYS A 472 0.81 15.73 24.35
N THR A 473 1.47 14.61 24.17
CA THR A 473 0.86 13.32 23.90
C THR A 473 0.93 12.47 25.16
N VAL A 474 -0.24 12.16 25.71
CA VAL A 474 -0.34 11.24 26.84
C VAL A 474 -0.38 9.81 26.31
N ARG A 475 0.39 8.93 26.93
CA ARG A 475 0.42 7.49 26.62
C ARG A 475 0.06 6.72 27.87
N ASN A 476 -0.81 5.71 27.74
CA ASN A 476 -1.17 4.84 28.85
C ASN A 476 -1.79 3.52 28.36
N ALA A 477 -2.09 2.61 29.28
CA ALA A 477 -2.97 1.47 29.08
C ALA A 477 -4.16 1.56 30.05
N CYS A 478 -5.30 1.00 29.69
CA CYS A 478 -6.46 0.83 30.56
C CYS A 478 -6.73 -0.67 30.67
N ILE A 479 -6.49 -1.27 31.83
CA ILE A 479 -6.54 -2.73 32.04
C ILE A 479 -7.48 -3.01 33.22
N GLY A 480 -8.41 -3.94 33.05
CA GLY A 480 -9.47 -4.22 34.03
C GLY A 480 -10.35 -2.99 34.30
N GLY A 481 -10.55 -2.13 33.30
CA GLY A 481 -11.29 -0.87 33.43
C GLY A 481 -10.55 0.26 34.19
N GLY A 482 -9.28 0.07 34.56
CA GLY A 482 -8.47 1.07 35.26
C GLY A 482 -7.28 1.55 34.43
N TRP A 483 -7.11 2.88 34.34
CA TRP A 483 -5.90 3.49 33.79
C TRP A 483 -4.68 3.14 34.63
N GLN A 484 -3.59 2.80 33.95
CA GLN A 484 -2.30 2.50 34.56
C GLN A 484 -1.46 3.80 34.69
N ASP A 485 -0.14 3.69 34.84
CA ASP A 485 0.74 4.87 34.94
C ASP A 485 0.85 5.60 33.59
N GLU A 486 0.63 6.93 33.60
CA GLU A 486 0.78 7.77 32.39
C GLU A 486 2.26 8.00 32.04
N GLU A 487 2.57 7.95 30.74
CA GLU A 487 3.86 8.36 30.19
C GLU A 487 3.68 9.64 29.35
N ARG A 488 4.56 10.63 29.57
CA ARG A 488 4.47 11.98 28.98
C ARG A 488 5.80 12.54 28.48
N ASP A 489 6.90 11.80 28.64
CA ASP A 489 8.19 12.11 28.00
C ASP A 489 8.02 12.06 26.47
N GLN A 490 8.58 13.03 25.77
CA GLN A 490 8.37 13.17 24.32
C GLN A 490 9.32 14.22 23.75
N PRO A 491 9.61 14.17 22.45
CA PRO A 491 10.12 15.30 21.67
C PRO A 491 9.08 16.43 21.54
N ASP A 492 9.38 17.40 20.67
CA ASP A 492 8.48 18.49 20.33
C ASP A 492 7.10 17.99 19.85
N PHE A 493 6.04 18.61 20.35
CA PHE A 493 4.67 18.20 20.07
C PHE A 493 4.28 18.48 18.60
N PRO A 494 4.02 17.44 17.78
CA PRO A 494 3.93 17.60 16.32
C PRO A 494 2.52 17.92 15.78
N PHE A 495 1.50 17.99 16.65
CA PHE A 495 0.11 18.14 16.22
C PHE A 495 -0.38 19.59 16.31
N LYS A 496 -1.04 20.06 15.25
CA LYS A 496 -1.68 21.39 15.22
C LYS A 496 -3.07 21.32 14.60
N GLN A 497 -3.95 22.24 15.01
CA GLN A 497 -5.28 22.37 14.42
C GLN A 497 -5.21 22.60 12.91
N ARG A 498 -6.13 21.99 12.16
CA ARG A 498 -6.21 22.06 10.68
C ARG A 498 -5.03 21.45 9.91
N GLN A 499 -4.05 20.85 10.58
CA GLN A 499 -3.00 20.10 9.91
C GLN A 499 -3.41 18.65 9.69
N GLU A 500 -2.95 18.09 8.58
CA GLU A 500 -2.99 16.66 8.34
C GLU A 500 -1.88 15.99 9.15
N PHE A 501 -2.09 14.72 9.48
CA PHE A 501 -1.11 13.91 10.19
C PHE A 501 -1.10 12.51 9.60
N GLU A 502 0.08 11.89 9.62
CA GLU A 502 0.27 10.46 9.54
C GLU A 502 0.93 10.01 10.85
N ILE A 503 0.29 9.10 11.58
CA ILE A 503 0.87 8.43 12.74
C ILE A 503 1.15 7.00 12.31
N THR A 504 2.39 6.56 12.47
CA THR A 504 2.80 5.20 12.14
C THR A 504 3.25 4.51 13.43
N PHE A 505 2.71 3.34 13.74
CA PHE A 505 3.08 2.52 14.87
C PHE A 505 3.78 1.26 14.37
N GLN A 506 5.06 1.13 14.61
CA GLN A 506 5.81 -0.11 14.40
C GLN A 506 5.64 -1.01 15.62
N ILE A 507 5.21 -2.24 15.39
CA ILE A 507 5.02 -3.24 16.42
C ILE A 507 6.34 -3.99 16.61
N LYS A 508 7.07 -3.69 17.68
CA LYS A 508 8.27 -4.45 18.07
C LYS A 508 7.89 -5.52 19.09
N GLN A 509 8.81 -6.45 19.36
CA GLN A 509 8.57 -7.52 20.34
C GLN A 509 8.17 -7.00 21.73
N ASP A 510 8.75 -5.88 22.15
CA ASP A 510 8.68 -5.34 23.50
C ASP A 510 7.91 -4.01 23.62
N LYS A 511 7.70 -3.31 22.49
CA LYS A 511 7.09 -1.98 22.48
C LYS A 511 6.40 -1.61 21.16
N PHE A 512 5.64 -0.53 21.20
CA PHE A 512 5.25 0.25 20.02
C PHE A 512 6.30 1.34 19.79
N SER A 513 6.91 1.39 18.61
CA SER A 513 7.70 2.55 18.18
C SER A 513 6.84 3.44 17.28
N THR A 514 6.65 4.69 17.68
CA THR A 514 5.70 5.60 17.03
C THR A 514 6.42 6.72 16.28
N PHE A 515 6.00 6.93 15.05
CA PHE A 515 6.46 7.99 14.16
C PHE A 515 5.31 8.95 13.84
N VAL A 516 5.59 10.23 13.71
CA VAL A 516 4.62 11.24 13.27
C VAL A 516 5.17 11.95 12.05
N ASN A 517 4.45 11.86 10.93
CA ASN A 517 4.84 12.41 9.63
C ASN A 517 6.23 11.93 9.14
N GLY A 518 6.57 10.68 9.44
CA GLY A 518 7.85 10.06 9.06
C GLY A 518 8.95 10.18 10.13
N GLU A 519 8.80 11.08 11.10
CA GLU A 519 9.81 11.32 12.12
C GLU A 519 9.60 10.47 13.37
N PRO A 520 10.67 9.92 13.99
CA PRO A 520 10.59 9.24 15.28
C PRO A 520 10.00 10.16 16.34
N TYR A 521 9.05 9.65 17.13
CA TYR A 521 8.39 10.45 18.15
C TYR A 521 8.50 9.83 19.54
N ILE A 522 7.87 8.69 19.78
CA ILE A 522 7.85 8.07 21.11
C ILE A 522 7.90 6.55 21.01
N ASP A 523 8.30 5.91 22.10
CA ASP A 523 8.11 4.48 22.31
C ASP A 523 7.07 4.24 23.42
N PHE A 524 6.42 3.08 23.43
CA PHE A 524 5.54 2.65 24.52
C PHE A 524 5.68 1.15 24.74
N ASN A 525 6.20 0.72 25.89
CA ASN A 525 6.41 -0.69 26.18
C ASN A 525 5.07 -1.44 26.32
N HIS A 526 5.02 -2.67 25.81
CA HIS A 526 3.82 -3.49 25.89
C HIS A 526 3.47 -3.79 27.35
N ARG A 527 2.22 -3.47 27.73
CA ARG A 527 1.66 -3.78 29.05
C ARG A 527 0.72 -5.01 29.03
N VAL A 528 0.38 -5.47 27.84
CA VAL A 528 -0.38 -6.70 27.56
C VAL A 528 0.28 -7.44 26.41
N GLY A 529 -0.02 -8.73 26.24
CA GLY A 529 0.51 -9.50 25.11
C GLY A 529 -0.02 -8.98 23.78
N LEU A 530 0.84 -8.92 22.76
CA LEU A 530 0.48 -8.49 21.40
C LEU A 530 -0.65 -9.34 20.79
N ASP A 531 -0.66 -10.64 21.11
CA ASP A 531 -1.65 -11.62 20.70
C ASP A 531 -3.06 -11.33 21.22
N GLN A 532 -3.19 -10.44 22.22
CA GLN A 532 -4.46 -10.03 22.79
C GLN A 532 -5.08 -8.83 22.08
N ILE A 533 -4.35 -8.13 21.20
CA ILE A 533 -4.82 -6.91 20.55
C ILE A 533 -5.63 -7.27 19.29
N GLY A 534 -6.91 -6.91 19.27
CA GLY A 534 -7.84 -7.28 18.19
C GLY A 534 -8.44 -6.11 17.41
N ALA A 535 -8.37 -4.89 17.93
CA ALA A 535 -8.97 -3.73 17.28
C ALA A 535 -8.22 -2.42 17.50
N VAL A 536 -8.43 -1.47 16.59
CA VAL A 536 -8.01 -0.07 16.72
C VAL A 536 -9.25 0.82 16.78
N GLN A 537 -9.33 1.63 17.83
CA GLN A 537 -10.39 2.63 17.99
C GLN A 537 -9.84 4.04 17.88
N LEU A 538 -10.50 4.85 17.05
CA LEU A 538 -10.14 6.23 16.77
C LEU A 538 -11.18 7.17 17.39
N THR A 539 -10.72 8.10 18.24
CA THR A 539 -11.61 9.04 18.95
C THR A 539 -11.07 10.48 18.97
N GLY A 540 -11.92 11.42 19.40
CA GLY A 540 -11.57 12.84 19.55
C GLY A 540 -11.86 13.68 18.31
N ASP A 541 -11.11 14.78 18.17
CA ASP A 541 -11.36 15.84 17.19
C ASP A 541 -10.61 15.67 15.88
N GLY A 542 -10.52 14.42 15.42
CA GLY A 542 -9.92 14.04 14.13
C GLY A 542 -10.97 13.89 13.03
N ASN A 543 -10.55 14.13 11.78
CA ASN A 543 -11.18 13.57 10.60
C ASN A 543 -10.28 12.44 10.13
N PHE A 544 -10.61 11.20 10.50
CA PHE A 544 -9.76 10.05 10.24
C PHE A 544 -10.08 9.39 8.89
N PHE A 545 -9.12 8.59 8.43
CA PHE A 545 -9.29 7.57 7.40
C PHE A 545 -9.13 6.19 8.04
N ALA A 546 -9.58 5.14 7.34
CA ALA A 546 -9.36 3.77 7.77
C ALA A 546 -7.87 3.54 8.11
N PRO A 547 -7.55 2.99 9.29
CA PRO A 547 -6.20 2.53 9.58
C PRO A 547 -5.76 1.48 8.56
N GLU A 548 -4.49 1.50 8.21
CA GLU A 548 -3.87 0.48 7.35
C GLU A 548 -2.92 -0.35 8.22
N VAL A 549 -3.01 -1.67 8.12
CA VAL A 549 -2.00 -2.59 8.66
C VAL A 549 -1.05 -2.95 7.53
N LEU A 550 0.25 -2.76 7.75
CA LEU A 550 1.35 -3.04 6.83
C LEU A 550 2.41 -3.94 7.50
#